data_AF-A0A6L7IVG2-F1
#
_entry.id   AF-A0A6L7IVG2-F1
#
_cell.length_a   1.000
_cell.length_b   1.000
_cell.length_c   1.000
_cell.angle_alpha   90.00
_cell.angle_beta   90.00
_cell.angle_gamma   90.00
#
_symmetry.space_group_name_H-M   'P 1'
#
loop_
_entity.id
_entity.type
_entity.pdbx_description
1 polymer ?
#
loop_
_entity_poly.entity_id
_entity_poly.type
_entity_poly.pdbx_seq_one_letter_code
_entity_poly.pdbx_strand_id
1 'polypeptide(L)'
;MAWCPSLATGSSSRINDALLDNDPQKVVDEAEKLTGVEIPCYMMITFASFEALIDAMGGIVVDVPKDIKVPDPMTAEDVTVKAGDDQYLDGSEALVLARARKEYDDNQEALRQINVRNLEIAMLQKVLDLDSEKAANVVLVDLEENTSTIWTWPALRRRSLQGDLSGFGVWDAGRGVQRWRP
;
A
#
# COMPACT_ATOMS: atom_id res chain seq x y z
N MET A 1 -9.23 5.98 13.04
CA MET A 1 -8.43 7.16 12.63
C MET A 1 -7.40 7.42 13.73
N ALA A 2 -6.13 7.60 13.38
CA ALA A 2 -5.04 7.80 14.34
C ALA A 2 -4.68 9.29 14.50
N TRP A 3 -4.50 9.72 15.74
CA TRP A 3 -4.12 11.09 16.11
C TRP A 3 -2.63 11.17 16.38
N CYS A 4 -1.96 12.17 15.81
CA CYS A 4 -0.58 12.49 16.12
C CYS A 4 -0.49 13.68 17.08
N PRO A 5 0.12 13.52 18.26
CA PRO A 5 0.39 14.64 19.15
C PRO A 5 1.60 15.46 18.65
N SER A 6 1.39 16.74 18.32
CA SER A 6 2.50 17.67 18.13
C SER A 6 3.13 18.01 19.48
N LEU A 7 4.35 17.51 19.73
CA LEU A 7 5.11 17.84 20.93
C LEU A 7 5.58 19.31 20.97
N ALA A 8 5.52 20.03 19.85
CA ALA A 8 5.98 21.42 19.75
C ALA A 8 4.87 22.46 19.98
N THR A 9 3.61 22.12 19.68
CA THR A 9 2.47 23.08 19.74
C THR A 9 1.35 22.66 20.68
N GLY A 10 1.38 21.44 21.23
CA GLY A 10 0.32 20.92 22.11
C GLY A 10 -1.02 20.64 21.39
N SER A 11 -1.04 20.75 20.06
CA SER A 11 -2.21 20.46 19.22
C SER A 11 -2.10 19.04 18.64
N SER A 12 -3.18 18.26 18.69
CA SER A 12 -3.26 16.98 17.97
C SER A 12 -3.79 17.22 16.55
N SER A 13 -3.09 16.71 15.55
CA SER A 13 -3.59 16.63 14.17
C SER A 13 -3.83 15.18 13.79
N ARG A 14 -4.58 14.93 12.71
CA ARG A 14 -4.74 13.58 12.20
C ARG A 14 -3.50 13.23 11.40
N ILE A 15 -3.05 11.97 11.44
CA ILE A 15 -1.81 11.57 10.74
C ILE A 15 -1.86 11.85 9.22
N ASN A 16 -3.05 11.78 8.61
CA ASN A 16 -3.24 12.10 7.20
C ASN A 16 -3.04 13.59 6.87
N ASP A 17 -3.08 14.48 7.87
CA ASP A 17 -2.82 15.91 7.68
C ASP A 17 -1.33 16.17 7.37
N ALA A 18 -0.42 15.24 7.72
CA ALA A 18 1.00 15.33 7.40
C ALA A 18 1.28 15.29 5.89
N LEU A 19 0.35 14.75 5.09
CA LEU A 19 0.46 14.66 3.63
C LEU A 19 -0.07 15.92 2.91
N LEU A 20 -0.60 16.93 3.62
CA LEU A 20 -1.20 18.12 2.98
C LEU A 20 -0.22 18.89 2.09
N ASP A 21 1.06 18.89 2.45
CA ASP A 21 2.12 19.52 1.65
C ASP A 21 2.64 18.60 0.52
N ASN A 22 1.97 17.47 0.28
CA ASN A 22 2.32 16.43 -0.68
C ASN A 22 3.74 15.85 -0.48
N ASP A 23 4.21 15.85 0.77
CA ASP A 23 5.51 15.34 1.18
C ASP A 23 5.33 14.04 2.00
N PRO A 24 5.58 12.87 1.39
CA PRO A 24 5.41 11.58 2.06
C PRO A 24 6.43 11.36 3.19
N GLN A 25 7.57 12.05 3.19
CA GLN A 25 8.55 11.91 4.28
C GLN A 25 7.98 12.44 5.61
N LYS A 26 7.14 13.48 5.57
CA LYS A 26 6.45 13.96 6.77
C LYS A 26 5.53 12.90 7.37
N VAL A 27 4.86 12.10 6.53
CA VAL A 27 4.00 11.02 7.02
C VAL A 27 4.83 9.94 7.71
N VAL A 28 6.00 9.61 7.16
CA VAL A 28 6.96 8.68 7.78
C VAL A 28 7.41 9.21 9.13
N ASP A 29 7.90 10.45 9.20
CA ASP A 29 8.39 11.05 10.43
C ASP A 29 7.32 11.05 11.54
N GLU A 30 6.05 11.36 11.20
CA GLU A 30 4.95 11.30 12.16
C GLU A 30 4.60 9.86 12.59
N ALA A 31 4.68 8.88 11.67
CA ALA A 31 4.46 7.47 11.99
C ALA A 31 5.57 6.90 12.90
N GLU A 32 6.84 7.25 12.65
CA GLU A 32 7.97 6.86 13.49
C GLU A 32 7.85 7.47 14.89
N LYS A 33 7.48 8.76 15.00
CA LYS A 33 7.23 9.41 16.30
C LYS A 33 6.12 8.74 17.09
N LEU A 34 5.05 8.33 16.40
CA LEU A 34 3.90 7.67 17.02
C LEU A 34 4.18 6.26 17.50
N THR A 35 4.96 5.50 16.72
CA THR A 35 5.16 4.06 16.96
C THR A 35 6.49 3.76 17.67
N GLY A 36 7.47 4.65 17.58
CA GLY A 36 8.85 4.42 17.99
C GLY A 36 9.61 3.44 17.10
N VAL A 37 9.05 3.07 15.95
CA VAL A 37 9.63 2.13 14.99
C VAL A 37 10.23 2.91 13.83
N GLU A 38 11.48 2.61 13.49
CA GLU A 38 12.16 3.17 12.32
C GLU A 38 11.58 2.55 11.04
N ILE A 39 11.20 3.39 10.08
CA ILE A 39 10.61 3.03 8.81
C ILE A 39 11.67 3.27 7.72
N PRO A 40 12.32 2.20 7.24
CA PRO A 40 13.47 2.34 6.36
C PRO A 40 13.09 2.69 4.91
N CYS A 41 11.84 2.47 4.52
CA CYS A 41 11.33 2.78 3.20
C CYS A 41 9.83 3.03 3.20
N TYR A 42 9.38 3.88 2.27
CA TYR A 42 7.97 4.11 1.99
C TYR A 42 7.70 4.03 0.49
N MET A 43 6.43 3.81 0.17
CA MET A 43 5.91 3.82 -1.17
C MET A 43 4.64 4.68 -1.18
N MET A 44 4.60 5.68 -2.06
CA MET A 44 3.45 6.56 -2.25
C MET A 44 2.87 6.32 -3.64
N ILE A 45 1.60 5.94 -3.67
CA ILE A 45 0.83 5.64 -4.88
C ILE A 45 -0.41 6.53 -4.94
N THR A 46 -0.85 6.87 -6.15
CA THR A 46 -2.14 7.52 -6.40
C THR A 46 -3.22 6.49 -6.73
N PHE A 47 -4.49 6.90 -6.85
CA PHE A 47 -5.55 6.00 -7.30
C PHE A 47 -5.34 5.52 -8.74
N ALA A 48 -4.97 6.41 -9.65
CA ALA A 48 -4.65 6.05 -11.03
C ALA A 48 -3.48 5.06 -11.09
N SER A 49 -2.44 5.32 -10.29
CA SER A 49 -1.28 4.44 -10.15
C SER A 49 -1.65 3.03 -9.67
N PHE A 50 -2.60 2.95 -8.73
CA PHE A 50 -3.04 1.68 -8.15
C PHE A 50 -3.79 0.83 -9.17
N GLU A 51 -4.72 1.43 -9.92
CA GLU A 51 -5.44 0.73 -11.00
C GLU A 51 -4.47 0.23 -12.07
N ALA A 52 -3.59 1.11 -12.56
CA ALA A 52 -2.60 0.78 -13.58
C ALA A 52 -1.69 -0.37 -13.16
N LEU A 53 -1.24 -0.38 -11.90
CA LEU A 53 -0.40 -1.44 -11.36
C LEU A 53 -1.10 -2.81 -11.38
N ILE A 54 -2.36 -2.86 -10.96
CA ILE A 54 -3.15 -4.09 -10.95
C ILE A 54 -3.40 -4.58 -12.37
N ASP A 55 -3.74 -3.67 -13.29
CA ASP A 55 -3.94 -4.01 -14.69
C ASP A 55 -2.66 -4.50 -15.37
N ALA A 56 -1.51 -3.90 -15.04
CA ALA A 56 -0.20 -4.33 -15.52
C ALA A 56 0.18 -5.74 -15.04
N MET A 57 -0.27 -6.14 -13.86
CA MET A 57 -0.16 -7.51 -13.35
C MET A 57 -1.18 -8.47 -13.99
N GLY A 58 -2.12 -7.97 -14.81
CA GLY A 58 -3.23 -8.73 -15.35
C GLY A 58 -4.20 -9.15 -14.26
N GLY A 59 -4.58 -8.20 -13.40
CA GLY A 59 -5.53 -8.38 -12.30
C GLY A 59 -5.00 -9.19 -11.12
N ILE A 60 -5.80 -9.24 -10.07
CA ILE A 60 -5.51 -9.94 -8.81
C ILE A 60 -6.68 -10.82 -8.39
N VAL A 61 -6.41 -11.79 -7.51
CA VAL A 61 -7.44 -12.66 -6.94
C VAL A 61 -7.58 -12.34 -5.45
N VAL A 62 -8.79 -12.01 -5.00
CA VAL A 62 -9.06 -11.63 -3.60
C VAL A 62 -10.49 -11.98 -3.19
N ASP A 63 -10.69 -12.18 -1.89
CA ASP A 63 -12.02 -12.38 -1.33
C ASP A 63 -12.78 -11.06 -1.21
N VAL A 64 -14.03 -11.05 -1.64
CA VAL A 64 -14.94 -9.92 -1.54
C VAL A 64 -16.02 -10.23 -0.50
N PRO A 65 -15.97 -9.61 0.70
CA PRO A 65 -16.81 -10.03 1.82
C PRO A 65 -18.28 -9.61 1.70
N LYS A 66 -18.61 -8.64 0.83
CA LYS A 66 -19.97 -8.12 0.63
C LYS A 66 -20.10 -7.53 -0.76
N ASP A 67 -21.32 -7.51 -1.29
CA ASP A 67 -21.64 -6.73 -2.49
C ASP A 67 -21.26 -5.27 -2.29
N ILE A 68 -20.42 -4.75 -3.17
CA ILE A 68 -19.95 -3.37 -3.18
C ILE A 68 -20.48 -2.72 -4.46
N LYS A 69 -21.03 -1.52 -4.30
CA LYS A 69 -21.39 -0.66 -5.42
C LYS A 69 -21.06 0.79 -5.07
N VAL A 70 -19.98 1.31 -5.65
CA VAL A 70 -19.53 2.68 -5.43
C VAL A 70 -19.01 3.27 -6.74
N PRO A 71 -19.05 4.61 -6.90
CA PRO A 71 -18.46 5.24 -8.06
C PRO A 71 -16.93 5.08 -8.02
N ASP A 72 -16.39 4.64 -9.16
CA ASP A 72 -14.96 4.67 -9.42
C ASP A 72 -14.48 6.13 -9.40
N PRO A 73 -13.41 6.46 -8.66
CA PRO A 73 -12.94 7.83 -8.51
C PRO A 73 -12.32 8.40 -9.79
N MET A 74 -11.86 7.55 -10.73
CA MET A 74 -11.24 7.92 -11.99
C MET A 74 -12.29 8.17 -13.08
N THR A 75 -13.35 7.37 -13.13
CA THR A 75 -14.38 7.47 -14.17
C THR A 75 -15.66 8.17 -13.72
N ALA A 76 -15.88 8.27 -12.40
CA ALA A 76 -17.14 8.67 -11.77
C ALA A 76 -18.34 7.76 -12.10
N GLU A 77 -18.10 6.60 -12.72
CA GLU A 77 -19.13 5.61 -13.01
C GLU A 77 -19.28 4.60 -11.87
N ASP A 78 -20.49 4.12 -11.65
CA ASP A 78 -20.76 3.10 -10.64
C ASP A 78 -20.11 1.75 -11.04
N VAL A 79 -19.19 1.27 -10.21
CA VAL A 79 -18.62 -0.07 -10.34
C VAL A 79 -19.25 -0.99 -9.29
N THR A 80 -19.62 -2.20 -9.71
CA THR A 80 -20.27 -3.19 -8.85
C THR A 80 -19.43 -4.44 -8.76
N VAL A 81 -19.01 -4.79 -7.55
CA VAL A 81 -18.30 -6.04 -7.25
C VAL A 81 -19.20 -6.89 -6.37
N LYS A 82 -19.43 -8.14 -6.75
CA LYS A 82 -20.27 -9.07 -5.97
C LYS A 82 -19.49 -9.68 -4.84
N ALA A 83 -20.18 -10.12 -3.79
CA ALA A 83 -19.56 -10.94 -2.74
C ALA A 83 -19.17 -12.31 -3.29
N GLY A 84 -18.07 -12.85 -2.77
CA GLY A 84 -17.55 -14.16 -3.16
C GLY A 84 -16.06 -14.31 -2.91
N ASP A 85 -15.63 -15.55 -2.77
CA ASP A 85 -14.25 -15.93 -2.51
C ASP A 85 -13.46 -16.06 -3.81
N ASP A 86 -12.14 -15.85 -3.75
CA ASP A 86 -11.22 -16.01 -4.88
C ASP A 86 -11.67 -15.28 -6.17
N GLN A 87 -12.19 -14.06 -6.03
CA GLN A 87 -12.64 -13.30 -7.18
C GLN A 87 -11.48 -12.63 -7.90
N TYR A 88 -11.47 -12.77 -9.23
CA TYR A 88 -10.61 -11.99 -10.10
C TYR A 88 -11.13 -10.56 -10.17
N LEU A 89 -10.28 -9.60 -9.81
CA LEU A 89 -10.56 -8.18 -9.90
C LEU A 89 -9.55 -7.49 -10.81
N ASP A 90 -10.04 -6.61 -11.68
CA ASP A 90 -9.22 -5.62 -12.39
C ASP A 90 -8.88 -4.41 -11.51
N GLY A 91 -8.13 -3.45 -12.04
CA GLY A 91 -7.69 -2.27 -11.29
C GLY A 91 -8.86 -1.46 -10.71
N SER A 92 -9.90 -1.23 -11.50
CA SER A 92 -11.07 -0.43 -11.11
C SER A 92 -11.87 -1.14 -10.00
N GLU A 93 -12.14 -2.43 -10.17
CA GLU A 93 -12.85 -3.25 -9.18
C GLU A 93 -12.07 -3.34 -7.87
N ALA A 94 -10.74 -3.52 -7.94
CA ALA A 94 -9.87 -3.55 -6.78
C ALA A 94 -9.82 -2.20 -6.05
N LEU A 95 -9.81 -1.07 -6.78
CA LEU A 95 -9.82 0.26 -6.18
C LEU A 95 -11.14 0.51 -5.43
N VAL A 96 -12.24 0.10 -6.03
CA VAL A 96 -13.57 0.15 -5.43
C VAL A 96 -13.63 -0.66 -4.14
N LEU A 97 -13.06 -1.88 -4.14
CA LEU A 97 -12.94 -2.70 -2.93
C LEU A 97 -12.07 -2.04 -1.83
N ALA A 98 -10.94 -1.43 -2.21
CA ALA A 98 -10.05 -0.71 -1.29
C ALA A 98 -10.71 0.51 -0.61
N ARG A 99 -11.71 1.08 -1.29
CA ARG A 99 -12.43 2.29 -0.87
C ARG A 99 -13.76 2.03 -0.19
N ALA A 100 -14.28 0.80 -0.27
CA ALA A 100 -15.53 0.42 0.37
C ALA A 100 -15.51 0.73 1.87
N ARG A 101 -16.52 1.47 2.33
CA ARG A 101 -16.70 1.89 3.73
C ARG A 101 -18.17 1.80 4.10
N LYS A 102 -18.98 2.58 3.40
CA LYS A 102 -20.38 2.86 3.74
C LYS A 102 -21.29 1.66 3.44
N GLU A 103 -20.76 0.70 2.70
CA GLU A 103 -21.40 -0.54 2.31
C GLU A 103 -21.42 -1.54 3.48
N TYR A 104 -20.58 -1.33 4.49
CA TYR A 104 -20.55 -2.11 5.73
C TYR A 104 -21.42 -1.47 6.81
N ASP A 105 -22.14 -2.29 7.57
CA ASP A 105 -23.07 -1.81 8.60
C ASP A 105 -22.33 -1.35 9.86
N ASP A 106 -21.35 -2.15 10.32
CA ASP A 106 -20.50 -1.87 11.47
C ASP A 106 -19.00 -1.96 11.12
N ASN A 107 -18.14 -1.34 11.94
CA ASN A 107 -16.67 -1.44 11.82
C ASN A 107 -16.11 -1.03 10.43
N GLN A 108 -16.79 -0.14 9.74
CA GLN A 108 -16.51 0.29 8.36
C GLN A 108 -15.03 0.57 8.07
N GLU A 109 -14.35 1.35 8.93
CA GLU A 109 -12.94 1.68 8.74
C GLU A 109 -12.02 0.48 9.01
N ALA A 110 -12.34 -0.37 9.98
CA ALA A 110 -11.55 -1.57 10.24
C ALA A 110 -11.67 -2.57 9.08
N LEU A 111 -12.88 -2.76 8.54
CA LEU A 111 -13.12 -3.61 7.38
C LEU A 111 -12.44 -3.07 6.13
N ARG A 112 -12.48 -1.75 5.90
CA ARG A 112 -11.71 -1.14 4.80
C ARG A 112 -10.21 -1.41 4.94
N GLN A 113 -9.64 -1.26 6.13
CA GLN A 113 -8.22 -1.54 6.37
C GLN A 113 -7.88 -3.02 6.16
N ILE A 114 -8.80 -3.92 6.50
CA ILE A 114 -8.67 -5.36 6.20
C ILE A 114 -8.68 -5.60 4.68
N ASN A 115 -9.59 -4.97 3.94
CA ASN A 115 -9.63 -5.09 2.48
C ASN A 115 -8.32 -4.61 1.85
N VAL A 116 -7.82 -3.45 2.27
CA VAL A 116 -6.53 -2.91 1.79
C VAL A 116 -5.40 -3.89 2.06
N ARG A 117 -5.35 -4.50 3.26
CA ARG A 117 -4.35 -5.51 3.59
C ARG A 117 -4.48 -6.78 2.74
N ASN A 118 -5.70 -7.23 2.46
CA ASN A 118 -5.93 -8.41 1.62
C ASN A 118 -5.50 -8.14 0.17
N LEU A 119 -5.78 -6.95 -0.35
CA LEU A 119 -5.31 -6.49 -1.65
C LEU A 119 -3.78 -6.45 -1.70
N GLU A 120 -3.12 -5.90 -0.68
CA GLU A 120 -1.66 -5.90 -0.58
C GLU A 120 -1.07 -7.32 -0.61
N ILE A 121 -1.67 -8.26 0.14
CA ILE A 121 -1.25 -9.67 0.14
C ILE A 121 -1.46 -10.31 -1.25
N ALA A 122 -2.60 -10.06 -1.89
CA ALA A 122 -2.90 -10.59 -3.22
C ALA A 122 -1.92 -10.05 -4.28
N MET A 123 -1.58 -8.77 -4.23
CA MET A 123 -0.56 -8.17 -5.10
C MET A 123 0.81 -8.80 -4.88
N LEU A 124 1.22 -9.01 -3.62
CA LEU A 124 2.49 -9.67 -3.31
C LEU A 124 2.53 -11.12 -3.82
N GLN A 125 1.45 -11.89 -3.60
CA GLN A 125 1.33 -13.26 -4.13
C GLN A 125 1.40 -13.27 -5.66
N LYS A 126 0.69 -12.35 -6.31
CA LYS A 126 0.70 -12.22 -7.77
C LYS A 126 2.10 -11.96 -8.31
N VAL A 127 2.87 -11.09 -7.66
CA VAL A 127 4.27 -10.81 -8.03
C VAL A 127 5.17 -12.03 -7.83
N LEU A 128 4.98 -12.79 -6.75
CA LEU A 128 5.75 -14.01 -6.47
C LEU A 128 5.43 -15.15 -7.44
N ASP A 129 4.21 -15.19 -7.95
CA ASP A 129 3.74 -16.21 -8.90
C ASP A 129 4.09 -15.87 -10.37
N LEU A 130 4.69 -14.70 -10.63
CA LEU A 130 5.17 -14.36 -11.98
C LEU A 130 6.26 -15.34 -12.41
N ASP A 131 5.91 -16.17 -13.39
CA ASP A 131 6.73 -17.27 -13.90
C ASP A 131 7.88 -16.82 -14.81
N SER A 132 7.97 -15.53 -15.12
CA SER A 132 8.97 -14.99 -16.05
C SER A 132 9.57 -13.67 -15.61
N GLU A 133 10.88 -13.55 -15.77
CA GLU A 133 11.64 -12.30 -15.56
C GLU A 133 11.08 -11.15 -16.41
N LYS A 134 10.53 -11.46 -17.59
CA LYS A 134 9.87 -10.48 -18.44
C LYS A 134 8.61 -9.90 -17.78
N ALA A 135 7.76 -10.73 -17.18
CA ALA A 135 6.57 -10.27 -16.49
C ALA A 135 6.93 -9.47 -15.23
N ALA A 136 7.91 -9.93 -14.45
CA ALA A 136 8.41 -9.17 -13.30
C ALA A 136 8.98 -7.80 -13.72
N ASN A 137 9.69 -7.73 -14.85
CA ASN A 137 10.20 -6.47 -15.37
C ASN A 137 9.10 -5.51 -15.82
N VAL A 138 7.98 -6.00 -16.38
CA VAL A 138 6.82 -5.15 -16.73
C VAL A 138 6.24 -4.51 -15.48
N VAL A 139 6.04 -5.28 -14.42
CA VAL A 139 5.54 -4.76 -13.14
C VAL A 139 6.52 -3.77 -12.51
N LEU A 140 7.82 -4.03 -12.58
CA LEU A 140 8.84 -3.11 -12.08
C LEU A 140 8.88 -1.78 -12.84
N VAL A 141 8.69 -1.80 -14.16
CA VAL A 141 8.60 -0.58 -14.97
C VAL A 141 7.32 0.20 -14.62
N ASP A 142 6.20 -0.49 -14.46
CA ASP A 142 4.94 0.17 -14.08
C ASP A 142 5.05 0.82 -12.68
N LEU A 143 5.61 0.10 -11.71
CA LEU A 143 5.93 0.64 -10.40
C LEU A 143 6.83 1.88 -10.50
N GLU A 144 7.84 1.85 -11.39
CA GLU A 144 8.75 2.96 -11.63
C GLU A 144 8.05 4.22 -12.13
N GLU A 145 7.09 4.06 -13.03
CA GLU A 145 6.35 5.17 -13.63
C GLU A 145 5.25 5.71 -12.70
N ASN A 146 4.63 4.84 -11.90
CA ASN A 146 3.41 5.15 -11.16
C ASN A 146 3.62 5.44 -9.67
N THR A 147 4.83 5.28 -9.15
CA THR A 147 5.07 5.32 -7.70
C THR A 147 6.21 6.24 -7.29
N SER A 148 6.02 6.96 -6.18
CA SER A 148 7.08 7.71 -5.51
C SER A 148 7.61 6.93 -4.30
N THR A 149 8.94 6.83 -4.16
CA THR A 149 9.59 6.15 -3.04
C THR A 149 10.85 6.90 -2.62
N ILE A 150 11.34 6.63 -1.41
CA ILE A 150 12.56 7.24 -0.85
C ILE A 150 13.81 6.88 -1.66
N TRP A 151 13.81 5.71 -2.30
CA TRP A 151 14.94 5.24 -3.10
C TRP A 151 14.76 5.62 -4.56
N THR A 152 15.89 5.85 -5.25
CA THR A 152 15.84 5.97 -6.70
C THR A 152 15.63 4.59 -7.33
N TRP A 153 14.83 4.51 -8.39
CA TRP A 153 14.56 3.27 -9.12
C TRP A 153 15.81 2.51 -9.59
N PRO A 154 16.88 3.19 -10.06
CA PRO A 154 18.16 2.53 -10.32
C PRO A 154 18.79 1.85 -9.10
N ALA A 155 18.61 2.40 -7.90
CA ALA A 155 19.09 1.79 -6.66
C ALA A 155 18.24 0.58 -6.25
N LEU A 156 16.91 0.68 -6.40
CA LEU A 156 15.97 -0.42 -6.15
C LEU A 156 16.22 -1.62 -7.08
N ARG A 157 16.36 -1.37 -8.40
CA ARG A 157 16.64 -2.42 -9.39
C ARG A 157 17.95 -3.14 -9.10
N ARG A 158 19.00 -2.40 -8.73
CA ARG A 158 20.30 -2.98 -8.36
C ARG A 158 20.20 -3.88 -7.12
N ARG A 159 19.45 -3.45 -6.10
CA ARG A 159 19.23 -4.23 -4.87
C ARG A 159 18.41 -5.50 -5.12
N SER A 160 17.34 -5.41 -5.91
CA SER A 160 16.54 -6.56 -6.34
C SER A 160 17.40 -7.62 -7.05
N LEU A 161 18.26 -7.20 -7.99
CA LEU A 161 19.16 -8.11 -8.72
C LEU A 161 20.29 -8.69 -7.85
N GLN A 162 20.69 -7.99 -6.79
CA GLN A 162 21.77 -8.41 -5.89
C GLN A 162 21.28 -9.24 -4.70
N GLY A 163 19.96 -9.39 -4.52
CA GLY A 163 19.38 -10.02 -3.33
C GLY A 163 19.73 -9.28 -2.03
N ASP A 164 20.14 -8.02 -2.12
CA ASP A 164 20.53 -7.20 -0.98
C ASP A 164 19.29 -6.61 -0.32
N LEU A 165 18.83 -7.28 0.73
CA LEU A 165 17.70 -6.86 1.56
C LEU A 165 18.14 -5.92 2.70
N SER A 166 19.40 -5.46 2.76
CA SER A 166 19.84 -4.55 3.81
C SER A 166 19.04 -3.23 3.76
N GLY A 167 18.34 -2.93 4.86
CA GLY A 167 17.36 -1.84 4.93
C GLY A 167 15.90 -2.29 4.81
N PHE A 168 15.58 -3.49 4.33
CA PHE A 168 14.30 -4.11 4.63
C PHE A 168 14.43 -4.77 6.01
N GLY A 169 14.10 -4.04 7.06
CA GLY A 169 14.19 -4.55 8.43
C GLY A 169 13.35 -5.81 8.59
N VAL A 170 13.99 -6.98 8.60
CA VAL A 170 13.36 -8.21 9.08
C VAL A 170 13.27 -8.08 10.59
N TRP A 171 12.06 -7.87 11.10
CA TRP A 171 11.81 -7.88 12.53
C TRP A 171 11.98 -9.31 13.06
N ASP A 172 13.17 -9.63 13.60
CA ASP A 172 13.42 -10.85 14.35
C ASP A 172 12.88 -10.65 15.78
N ALA A 173 11.66 -11.13 16.01
CA ALA A 173 10.96 -11.09 17.30
C ALA A 173 11.76 -11.69 18.47
N GLY A 174 12.85 -12.41 18.18
CA GLY A 174 13.63 -13.18 19.17
C GLY A 174 14.88 -12.49 19.71
N ARG A 175 15.32 -11.33 19.21
CA ARG A 175 16.59 -10.73 19.67
C ARG A 175 16.44 -9.24 20.00
N GLY A 176 16.38 -8.98 21.31
CA GLY A 176 16.38 -7.64 21.89
C GLY A 176 17.53 -6.76 21.39
N VAL A 177 17.19 -5.48 21.23
CA VAL A 177 18.00 -4.32 20.88
C VAL A 177 19.51 -4.53 21.04
N GLN A 178 20.23 -4.58 19.92
CA GLN A 178 21.68 -4.34 19.89
C GLN A 178 21.97 -3.16 18.95
N ARG A 179 21.92 -1.97 19.57
CA ARG A 179 22.74 -0.78 19.35
C ARG A 179 23.58 -0.75 18.06
N TRP A 180 23.18 0.11 17.12
CA TRP A 180 24.01 0.55 16.00
C TRP A 180 24.96 1.69 16.45
N ARG A 181 26.22 1.67 16.01
CA ARG A 181 27.25 2.71 16.20
C ARG A 181 27.93 2.92 14.83
N PRO A 182 28.39 4.14 14.55
CA PRO A 182 28.12 4.92 13.33
C PRO A 182 28.78 4.40 12.05
#